data_AF-A0A2E8D8K0-F1
#
_entry.id   AF-A0A2E8D8K0-F1
#
_cell.length_a   1.000
_cell.length_b   1.000
_cell.length_c   1.000
_cell.angle_alpha   90.00
_cell.angle_beta   90.00
_cell.angle_gamma   90.00
#
_symmetry.space_group_name_H-M   'P 1'
#
loop_
_entity.id
_entity.type
_entity.pdbx_description
1 polymer ?
#
loop_
_entity_poly.entity_id
_entity_poly.type
_entity_poly.pdbx_seq_one_letter_code
_entity_poly.pdbx_strand_id
1 'polypeptide(L)'
;MASGGHPYRSGGETIGSGGETIGPGCFATRTVAAGHKRGAGRRHCRLNTRARGGGFRLPTEAEWEYAWRAGRKSEVRNQRSEVRQESEEELGQRAWYGANSLRGAKPETPFVQTNAYAPRPVGTQRANRWGLYDMQGNVSEWCSRLFRPYLYDATDGRESLTDKGLRVLRGGGFAAAAASLDPALRHAERAHRRLRWNGLRLARSVPRLKQTRAADKEECEP
;
A
#
# COMPACT_ATOMS: atom_id res chain seq x y z
N MET A 1 -9.68 40.01 44.27
CA MET A 1 -9.54 38.63 43.73
C MET A 1 -10.87 37.94 43.89
N ALA A 2 -11.62 37.77 42.80
CA ALA A 2 -12.95 37.18 42.82
C ALA A 2 -12.96 36.03 41.80
N SER A 3 -13.05 34.80 42.31
CA SER A 3 -13.17 33.57 41.54
C SER A 3 -14.65 33.20 41.44
N GLY A 4 -15.27 33.42 40.28
CA GLY A 4 -16.63 32.99 39.96
C GLY A 4 -16.59 31.76 39.05
N GLY A 5 -16.92 30.60 39.60
CA GLY A 5 -17.17 29.37 38.85
C GLY A 5 -18.60 29.34 38.32
N HIS A 6 -18.77 28.86 37.10
CA HIS A 6 -20.08 28.48 36.55
C HIS A 6 -20.11 26.98 36.25
N PRO A 7 -21.15 26.25 36.70
CA PRO A 7 -21.33 24.83 36.43
C PRO A 7 -22.13 24.63 35.14
N TYR A 8 -21.81 23.62 34.35
CA TYR A 8 -22.76 23.09 33.37
C TYR A 8 -23.09 21.63 33.66
N ARG A 9 -24.40 21.42 33.76
CA ARG A 9 -25.13 20.26 34.25
C ARG A 9 -25.01 19.06 33.30
N SER A 10 -24.99 17.90 33.92
CA SER A 10 -25.25 16.58 33.36
C SER A 10 -26.69 16.47 32.83
N GLY A 11 -26.83 15.88 31.65
CA GLY A 11 -28.08 15.35 31.13
C GLY A 11 -27.77 14.00 30.47
N GLY A 12 -28.18 12.92 31.13
CA GLY A 12 -28.07 11.56 30.60
C GLY A 12 -29.31 11.22 29.78
N GLU A 13 -29.09 10.66 28.59
CA GLU A 13 -30.07 9.83 27.91
C GLU A 13 -29.41 8.49 27.59
N THR A 14 -29.89 7.46 28.29
CA THR A 14 -29.63 6.06 27.99
C THR A 14 -30.46 5.63 26.79
N ILE A 15 -29.80 5.24 25.70
CA ILE A 15 -30.41 4.40 24.66
C ILE A 15 -29.57 3.13 24.59
N GLY A 16 -30.10 2.05 25.15
CA GLY A 16 -29.56 0.71 24.96
C GLY A 16 -29.81 0.24 23.52
N SER A 17 -28.78 -0.28 22.86
CA SER A 17 -28.95 -1.26 21.78
C SER A 17 -27.64 -2.01 21.53
N GLY A 18 -27.74 -3.34 21.58
CA GLY A 18 -26.90 -4.34 20.91
C GLY A 18 -25.39 -4.10 20.86
N GLY A 19 -24.65 -4.70 21.79
CA GLY A 19 -23.22 -4.93 21.62
C GLY A 19 -22.97 -5.96 20.51
N GLU A 20 -22.72 -5.49 19.29
CA GLU A 20 -22.11 -6.30 18.23
C GLU A 20 -20.60 -6.07 18.26
N THR A 21 -19.85 -7.12 18.62
CA THR A 21 -18.40 -7.16 18.61
C THR A 21 -17.87 -7.07 17.18
N ILE A 22 -17.29 -5.92 16.81
CA ILE A 22 -16.67 -5.70 15.51
C ILE A 22 -15.24 -6.26 15.53
N GLY A 23 -15.01 -7.36 14.79
CA GLY A 23 -13.68 -7.96 14.60
C GLY A 23 -12.71 -7.06 13.80
N PRO A 24 -11.38 -7.27 13.95
CA PRO A 24 -10.36 -6.36 13.46
C PRO A 24 -10.04 -6.60 11.98
N GLY A 25 -10.26 -5.61 11.12
CA GLY A 25 -9.82 -5.72 9.72
C GLY A 25 -10.39 -4.71 8.72
N CYS A 26 -11.33 -3.85 9.12
CA CYS A 26 -11.95 -2.93 8.17
C CYS A 26 -11.15 -1.61 8.03
N PHE A 27 -10.12 -1.60 7.17
CA PHE A 27 -9.55 -0.35 6.64
C PHE A 27 -10.40 0.12 5.44
N ALA A 28 -10.68 1.42 5.39
CA ALA A 28 -11.55 2.02 4.39
C ALA A 28 -10.79 3.01 3.51
N THR A 29 -10.80 2.81 2.19
CA THR A 29 -10.57 3.87 1.20
C THR A 29 -11.53 3.69 0.01
N ARG A 30 -11.75 4.79 -0.72
CA ARG A 30 -12.47 4.82 -1.99
C ARG A 30 -11.41 5.11 -3.04
N THR A 31 -11.25 4.22 -4.00
CA THR A 31 -10.73 4.61 -5.32
C THR A 31 -11.68 4.03 -6.35
N VAL A 32 -12.83 4.68 -6.48
CA VAL A 32 -13.58 4.69 -7.73
C VAL A 32 -13.84 6.17 -7.95
N ALA A 33 -13.30 6.70 -9.05
CA ALA A 33 -13.60 8.05 -9.49
C ALA A 33 -15.13 8.21 -9.63
N ALA A 34 -15.61 9.41 -9.35
CA ALA A 34 -16.99 9.92 -9.47
C ALA A 34 -17.94 9.79 -8.25
N GLY A 35 -18.58 10.93 -7.95
CA GLY A 35 -19.90 11.01 -7.31
C GLY A 35 -19.91 11.21 -5.80
N HIS A 36 -20.37 12.38 -5.37
CA HIS A 36 -20.75 12.77 -4.01
C HIS A 36 -21.70 11.75 -3.33
N LYS A 37 -21.52 11.56 -2.01
CA LYS A 37 -22.49 11.30 -0.92
C LYS A 37 -22.03 10.24 0.09
N ARG A 38 -22.52 10.46 1.32
CA ARG A 38 -22.01 10.10 2.65
C ARG A 38 -21.95 8.57 2.88
N GLY A 39 -20.96 8.11 3.65
CA GLY A 39 -20.85 6.72 4.15
C GLY A 39 -19.50 6.06 3.87
N ALA A 40 -18.50 6.27 4.73
CA ALA A 40 -17.10 5.93 4.45
C ALA A 40 -16.44 5.02 5.51
N GLY A 41 -17.04 3.86 5.82
CA GLY A 41 -16.47 2.86 6.75
C GLY A 41 -16.53 1.39 6.34
N ARG A 42 -16.96 1.03 5.11
CA ARG A 42 -17.41 -0.36 4.81
C ARG A 42 -16.94 -0.92 3.45
N ARG A 43 -15.64 -1.03 3.14
CA ARG A 43 -15.23 -1.49 1.78
C ARG A 43 -14.24 -2.66 1.66
N HIS A 44 -13.19 -2.80 2.47
CA HIS A 44 -12.36 -4.02 2.40
C HIS A 44 -13.12 -5.27 2.87
N CYS A 45 -13.84 -5.14 4.00
CA CYS A 45 -14.77 -6.15 4.50
C CYS A 45 -15.86 -6.49 3.45
N ARG A 46 -16.25 -5.53 2.61
CA ARG A 46 -17.22 -5.74 1.51
C ARG A 46 -16.65 -6.52 0.31
N LEU A 47 -15.33 -6.52 0.11
CA LEU A 47 -14.69 -7.32 -0.94
C LEU A 47 -14.57 -8.78 -0.50
N ASN A 48 -14.23 -9.03 0.76
CA ASN A 48 -14.21 -10.39 1.32
C ASN A 48 -15.60 -11.03 1.38
N THR A 49 -16.68 -10.24 1.54
CA THR A 49 -18.06 -10.77 1.45
C THR A 49 -18.54 -11.01 0.01
N ARG A 50 -17.88 -10.43 -1.00
CA ARG A 50 -18.29 -10.55 -2.41
C ARG A 50 -17.48 -11.56 -3.21
N ALA A 51 -16.27 -11.89 -2.78
CA ALA A 51 -15.44 -12.87 -3.46
C ALA A 51 -15.69 -14.28 -2.89
N ARG A 52 -16.09 -15.23 -3.75
CA ARG A 52 -16.17 -16.65 -3.39
C ARG A 52 -14.80 -17.11 -2.88
N GLY A 53 -14.75 -17.54 -1.61
CA GLY A 53 -13.54 -18.02 -0.94
C GLY A 53 -12.72 -16.96 -0.17
N GLY A 54 -13.19 -15.70 -0.07
CA GLY A 54 -12.65 -14.68 0.84
C GLY A 54 -11.11 -14.52 0.87
N GLY A 55 -10.61 -13.99 1.98
CA GLY A 55 -9.17 -14.02 2.31
C GLY A 55 -8.30 -12.95 1.66
N PHE A 56 -8.88 -11.89 1.09
CA PHE A 56 -8.10 -10.72 0.72
C PHE A 56 -7.66 -9.96 1.97
N ARG A 57 -6.45 -9.38 1.88
CA ARG A 57 -5.83 -8.52 2.88
C ARG A 57 -4.90 -7.52 2.19
N LEU A 58 -4.35 -6.59 2.95
CA LEU A 58 -3.19 -5.83 2.47
C LEU A 58 -1.96 -6.75 2.41
N PRO A 59 -1.02 -6.52 1.47
CA PRO A 59 0.28 -7.18 1.50
C PRO A 59 1.05 -6.76 2.76
N THR A 60 1.89 -7.66 3.27
CA THR A 60 2.96 -7.26 4.17
C THR A 60 3.99 -6.42 3.40
N GLU A 61 4.79 -5.64 4.10
CA GLU A 61 5.88 -4.88 3.46
C GLU A 61 6.84 -5.80 2.68
N ALA A 62 7.16 -6.97 3.25
CA ALA A 62 8.05 -7.94 2.61
C ALA A 62 7.42 -8.55 1.35
N GLU A 63 6.13 -8.90 1.39
CA GLU A 63 5.42 -9.40 0.21
C GLU A 63 5.35 -8.36 -0.91
N TRP A 64 5.12 -7.09 -0.55
CA TRP A 64 5.11 -6.00 -1.53
C TRP A 64 6.46 -5.87 -2.23
N GLU A 65 7.55 -5.88 -1.47
CA GLU A 65 8.90 -5.78 -2.04
C GLU A 65 9.27 -7.02 -2.85
N TYR A 66 8.90 -8.22 -2.38
CA TYR A 66 9.11 -9.46 -3.12
C TYR A 66 8.37 -9.44 -4.46
N ALA A 67 7.11 -8.97 -4.46
CA ALA A 67 6.31 -8.75 -5.64
C ALA A 67 6.92 -7.70 -6.58
N TRP A 68 7.49 -6.62 -6.05
CA TRP A 68 8.20 -5.62 -6.84
C TRP A 68 9.42 -6.24 -7.53
N ARG A 69 10.24 -6.98 -6.76
CA ARG A 69 11.47 -7.63 -7.24
C ARG A 69 11.18 -8.60 -8.37
N ALA A 70 10.08 -9.34 -8.30
CA ALA A 70 9.64 -10.27 -9.35
C ALA A 70 10.78 -11.17 -9.89
N GLY A 71 11.54 -11.78 -8.97
CA GLY A 71 12.69 -12.63 -9.28
C GLY A 71 14.02 -11.90 -9.54
N ARG A 72 14.07 -10.56 -9.50
CA ARG A 72 15.33 -9.80 -9.48
C ARG A 72 16.07 -10.06 -8.17
N LYS A 73 17.30 -10.57 -8.25
CA LYS A 73 18.20 -10.68 -7.10
C LYS A 73 18.77 -9.29 -6.78
N SER A 74 18.95 -8.96 -5.51
CA SER A 74 19.70 -7.76 -5.12
C SER A 74 21.17 -7.95 -5.46
N GLU A 75 21.76 -7.06 -6.25
CA GLU A 75 23.20 -7.04 -6.55
C GLU A 75 24.03 -6.50 -5.37
N VAL A 76 23.61 -6.79 -4.13
CA VAL A 76 24.40 -6.48 -2.94
C VAL A 76 25.31 -7.66 -2.67
N ARG A 77 26.30 -7.89 -3.52
CA ARG A 77 27.36 -8.86 -3.22
C ARG A 77 28.59 -8.19 -2.59
N ASN A 78 28.98 -7.01 -3.07
CA ASN A 78 30.22 -6.37 -2.62
C ASN A 78 29.97 -4.86 -2.44
N GLN A 79 30.53 -4.27 -1.38
CA GLN A 79 30.41 -2.86 -1.00
C GLN A 79 31.01 -1.92 -2.05
N ARG A 80 30.29 -1.72 -3.16
CA ARG A 80 30.28 -0.57 -4.05
C ARG A 80 29.16 -0.88 -5.05
N SER A 81 27.92 -0.65 -4.65
CA SER A 81 26.85 -0.71 -5.64
C SER A 81 27.12 0.41 -6.62
N GLU A 82 27.68 0.08 -7.77
CA GLU A 82 27.35 0.78 -9.00
C GLU A 82 25.86 0.60 -9.17
N VAL A 83 25.07 1.38 -8.42
CA VAL A 83 23.65 1.54 -8.66
C VAL A 83 23.62 2.08 -10.07
N ARG A 84 23.36 1.22 -11.05
CA ARG A 84 23.07 1.67 -12.40
C ARG A 84 22.00 2.73 -12.25
N GLN A 85 22.38 3.98 -12.47
CA GLN A 85 21.44 5.08 -12.48
C GLN A 85 20.52 4.79 -13.66
N GLU A 86 19.33 4.29 -13.33
CA GLU A 86 18.31 4.05 -14.32
C GLU A 86 17.95 5.39 -14.96
N SER A 87 17.89 5.43 -16.28
CA SER A 87 17.55 6.67 -16.96
C SER A 87 16.08 7.05 -16.68
N GLU A 88 15.77 8.34 -16.77
CA GLU A 88 14.37 8.78 -16.64
C GLU A 88 13.45 8.16 -17.69
N GLU A 89 13.99 7.81 -18.86
CA GLU A 89 13.27 7.09 -19.91
C GLU A 89 12.96 5.64 -19.48
N GLU A 90 13.96 4.90 -18.97
CA GLU A 90 13.78 3.53 -18.48
C GLU A 90 12.75 3.47 -17.33
N LEU A 91 12.80 4.44 -16.42
CA LEU A 91 11.83 4.60 -15.33
C LEU A 91 10.45 5.01 -15.86
N GLY A 92 10.40 5.97 -16.78
CA GLY A 92 9.20 6.49 -17.40
C GLY A 92 8.41 5.47 -18.21
N GLN A 93 9.03 4.35 -18.62
CA GLN A 93 8.36 3.20 -19.24
C GLN A 93 7.58 2.32 -18.26
N ARG A 94 7.83 2.43 -16.95
CA ARG A 94 7.23 1.54 -15.93
C ARG A 94 6.57 2.27 -14.76
N ALA A 95 6.70 3.59 -14.69
CA ALA A 95 6.22 4.39 -13.57
C ALA A 95 5.51 5.67 -14.02
N TRP A 96 4.49 6.05 -13.24
CA TRP A 96 3.89 7.38 -13.29
C TRP A 96 4.41 8.22 -12.11
N TYR A 97 5.12 9.30 -12.38
CA TYR A 97 5.74 10.14 -11.36
C TYR A 97 5.80 11.59 -11.82
N GLY A 98 6.45 12.46 -11.03
CA GLY A 98 6.41 13.90 -11.24
C GLY A 98 6.77 14.32 -12.67
N ALA A 99 7.73 13.65 -13.31
CA ALA A 99 8.16 14.02 -14.66
C ALA A 99 7.10 13.74 -15.75
N ASN A 100 6.21 12.76 -15.57
CA ASN A 100 5.29 12.31 -16.62
C ASN A 100 3.79 12.28 -16.20
N SER A 101 3.44 12.74 -15.00
CA SER A 101 2.07 12.69 -14.48
C SER A 101 1.32 14.04 -14.44
N LEU A 102 1.93 15.11 -14.97
CA LEU A 102 1.30 16.43 -15.05
C LEU A 102 -0.04 16.39 -15.84
N ARG A 103 -1.02 17.16 -15.36
CA ARG A 103 -2.31 17.42 -15.99
C ARG A 103 -2.22 18.70 -16.81
N GLY A 104 -2.08 18.56 -18.13
CA GLY A 104 -2.06 19.71 -19.03
C GLY A 104 -0.79 20.57 -18.85
N ALA A 105 -0.09 20.84 -19.95
CA ALA A 105 1.10 21.67 -19.91
C ALA A 105 0.71 23.14 -19.79
N LYS A 106 1.25 23.84 -18.79
CA LYS A 106 1.67 25.24 -18.93
C LYS A 106 2.95 25.45 -18.11
N PRO A 107 4.14 25.38 -18.75
CA PRO A 107 5.42 25.73 -18.14
C PRO A 107 5.49 27.18 -17.63
N GLU A 108 4.56 28.04 -18.05
CA GLU A 108 4.58 29.48 -17.78
C GLU A 108 4.10 29.92 -16.38
N THR A 109 3.66 29.02 -15.50
CA THR A 109 3.30 29.41 -14.12
C THR A 109 4.42 29.06 -13.13
N PRO A 110 5.04 30.05 -12.44
CA PRO A 110 6.15 29.82 -11.50
C PRO A 110 5.76 29.05 -10.23
N PHE A 111 4.48 28.70 -10.08
CA PHE A 111 3.98 27.85 -9.00
C PHE A 111 3.39 26.57 -9.57
N VAL A 112 4.06 25.44 -9.32
CA VAL A 112 3.47 24.12 -9.52
C VAL A 112 2.32 23.98 -8.53
N GLN A 113 1.08 24.13 -9.01
CA GLN A 113 -0.09 23.91 -8.17
C GLN A 113 -0.07 22.47 -7.65
N THR A 114 -0.38 22.23 -6.38
CA THR A 114 -0.42 20.89 -5.77
C THR A 114 -1.41 19.93 -6.46
N ASN A 115 -2.31 20.46 -7.31
CA ASN A 115 -3.24 19.73 -8.18
C ASN A 115 -2.74 19.51 -9.62
N ALA A 116 -1.54 19.98 -9.96
CA ALA A 116 -0.94 19.83 -11.29
C ALA A 116 -0.66 18.36 -11.65
N TYR A 117 -0.48 17.49 -10.66
CA TYR A 117 -0.25 16.05 -10.90
C TYR A 117 -1.47 15.20 -10.57
N ALA A 118 -1.57 14.03 -11.20
CA ALA A 118 -2.61 13.06 -10.90
C ALA A 118 -2.22 11.62 -11.18
N PRO A 119 -2.93 10.66 -10.54
CA PRO A 119 -2.80 9.26 -10.89
C PRO A 119 -3.31 9.04 -12.31
N ARG A 120 -2.80 8.01 -12.95
CA ARG A 120 -3.22 7.55 -14.27
C ARG A 120 -4.00 6.24 -14.14
N PRO A 121 -4.78 5.85 -15.17
CA PRO A 121 -5.40 4.53 -15.19
C PRO A 121 -4.36 3.43 -14.92
N VAL A 122 -4.70 2.49 -14.05
CA VAL A 122 -3.83 1.37 -13.70
C VAL A 122 -3.48 0.55 -14.94
N GLY A 123 -2.29 -0.04 -14.97
CA GLY A 123 -1.87 -0.93 -16.04
C GLY A 123 -1.50 -0.26 -17.36
N THR A 124 -1.29 1.06 -17.36
CA THR A 124 -0.93 1.82 -18.57
C THR A 124 0.58 1.91 -18.82
N GLN A 125 1.40 1.60 -17.83
CA GLN A 125 2.86 1.48 -17.96
C GLN A 125 3.27 0.02 -18.06
N ARG A 126 4.55 -0.26 -18.37
CA ARG A 126 5.06 -1.63 -18.47
C ARG A 126 5.01 -2.34 -17.11
N ALA A 127 4.45 -3.55 -17.09
CA ALA A 127 4.47 -4.43 -15.92
C ALA A 127 5.88 -4.94 -15.58
N ASN A 128 6.05 -5.42 -14.35
CA ASN A 128 7.22 -6.22 -13.98
C ASN A 128 7.13 -7.67 -14.52
N ARG A 129 8.14 -8.49 -14.22
CA ARG A 129 8.27 -9.88 -14.72
C ARG A 129 7.14 -10.82 -14.28
N TRP A 130 6.35 -10.45 -13.28
CA TRP A 130 5.19 -11.23 -12.82
C TRP A 130 3.86 -10.65 -13.31
N GLY A 131 3.88 -9.68 -14.23
CA GLY A 131 2.69 -9.04 -14.74
C GLY A 131 2.06 -8.04 -13.76
N LEU A 132 2.82 -7.58 -12.75
CA LEU A 132 2.34 -6.56 -11.82
C LEU A 132 2.66 -5.16 -12.34
N TYR A 133 1.62 -4.35 -12.44
CA TYR A 133 1.67 -2.97 -12.91
C TYR A 133 1.75 -1.98 -11.74
N ASP A 134 2.24 -0.78 -12.03
CA ASP A 134 2.25 0.36 -11.09
C ASP A 134 2.94 0.05 -9.75
N MET A 135 3.91 -0.87 -9.76
CA MET A 135 4.72 -1.19 -8.56
C MET A 135 5.72 -0.06 -8.25
N GLN A 136 5.92 0.89 -9.17
CA GLN A 136 6.64 2.15 -8.97
C GLN A 136 5.79 3.31 -9.48
N GLY A 137 5.57 4.31 -8.63
CA GLY A 137 4.77 5.48 -8.96
C GLY A 137 3.26 5.20 -8.98
N ASN A 138 2.54 6.05 -9.69
CA ASN A 138 1.09 6.20 -9.68
C ASN A 138 0.58 6.55 -8.28
N VAL A 139 0.45 5.60 -7.37
CA VAL A 139 0.09 5.87 -5.96
C VAL A 139 0.89 4.99 -5.03
N SER A 140 1.27 5.53 -3.88
CA SER A 140 1.89 4.74 -2.82
C SER A 140 0.89 3.74 -2.25
N GLU A 141 1.31 2.51 -1.98
CA GLU A 141 0.41 1.44 -1.58
C GLU A 141 0.56 1.08 -0.10
N TRP A 142 -0.57 1.05 0.61
CA TRP A 142 -0.61 0.64 2.01
C TRP A 142 -0.19 -0.82 2.18
N CYS A 143 0.72 -1.05 3.12
CA CYS A 143 1.06 -2.38 3.63
C CYS A 143 0.46 -2.59 5.02
N SER A 144 0.28 -3.85 5.42
CA SER A 144 -0.31 -4.19 6.71
C SER A 144 0.57 -3.83 7.91
N ARG A 145 1.89 -3.82 7.76
CA ARG A 145 2.85 -3.68 8.87
C ARG A 145 2.94 -2.26 9.43
N LEU A 146 3.23 -2.16 10.73
CA LEU A 146 3.65 -0.91 11.35
C LEU A 146 5.04 -0.52 10.84
N PHE A 147 5.26 0.78 10.70
CA PHE A 147 6.56 1.32 10.35
C PHE A 147 7.49 1.25 11.56
N ARG A 148 8.54 0.43 11.43
CA ARG A 148 9.59 0.23 12.42
C ARG A 148 10.97 0.32 11.76
N PRO A 149 12.02 0.74 12.49
CA PRO A 149 13.39 0.71 12.00
C PRO A 149 13.84 -0.70 11.55
N TYR A 150 14.83 -0.75 10.69
CA TYR A 150 15.59 -1.96 10.41
C TYR A 150 16.82 -2.03 11.34
N LEU A 151 17.41 -3.19 11.62
CA LEU A 151 17.15 -4.53 11.06
C LEU A 151 15.80 -5.13 11.45
N TYR A 152 15.37 -6.19 10.74
CA TYR A 152 14.06 -6.79 10.95
C TYR A 152 14.03 -7.48 12.31
N ASP A 153 13.08 -7.08 13.15
CA ASP A 153 12.78 -7.73 14.42
C ASP A 153 11.33 -8.21 14.39
N ALA A 154 11.12 -9.52 14.50
CA ALA A 154 9.79 -10.12 14.52
C ALA A 154 9.02 -9.82 15.82
N THR A 155 9.72 -9.37 16.87
CA THR A 155 9.20 -9.20 18.22
C THR A 155 8.77 -7.77 18.55
N ASP A 156 9.11 -6.79 17.70
CA ASP A 156 8.83 -5.36 17.93
C ASP A 156 7.37 -4.91 17.66
N GLY A 157 6.48 -5.88 17.51
CA GLY A 157 5.06 -5.70 17.24
C GLY A 157 4.75 -5.21 15.83
N ARG A 158 5.71 -5.13 14.89
CA ARG A 158 5.45 -4.62 13.52
C ARG A 158 4.36 -5.36 12.75
N GLU A 159 4.12 -6.61 13.10
CA GLU A 159 3.11 -7.47 12.48
C GLU A 159 1.70 -7.27 13.06
N SER A 160 1.54 -6.52 14.16
CA SER A 160 0.22 -6.33 14.79
C SER A 160 -0.74 -5.59 13.85
N LEU A 161 -1.87 -6.21 13.52
CA LEU A 161 -2.90 -5.63 12.66
C LEU A 161 -3.80 -4.63 13.38
N THR A 162 -3.83 -4.67 14.71
CA THR A 162 -4.73 -3.88 15.57
C THR A 162 -4.06 -2.67 16.19
N ASP A 163 -2.73 -2.72 16.36
CA ASP A 163 -2.01 -1.68 17.07
C ASP A 163 -2.08 -0.34 16.33
N LYS A 164 -2.08 0.74 17.12
CA LYS A 164 -2.05 2.10 16.58
C LYS A 164 -0.61 2.45 16.19
N GLY A 165 -0.47 3.23 15.14
CA GLY A 165 0.84 3.74 14.71
C GLY A 165 0.86 4.11 13.23
N LEU A 166 2.04 4.51 12.77
CA LEU A 166 2.29 4.71 11.35
C LEU A 166 2.33 3.34 10.66
N ARG A 167 1.62 3.21 9.54
CA ARG A 167 1.63 2.02 8.69
C ARG A 167 2.49 2.29 7.46
N VAL A 168 3.13 1.25 6.97
CA VAL A 168 4.06 1.34 5.84
C VAL A 168 3.30 1.67 4.54
N LEU A 169 3.91 2.52 3.73
CA LEU A 169 3.55 2.86 2.35
C LEU A 169 4.76 2.56 1.45
N ARG A 170 4.52 1.96 0.28
CA ARG A 170 5.58 1.60 -0.69
C ARG A 170 5.24 2.06 -2.10
N GLY A 171 6.23 2.11 -2.99
CA GLY A 171 6.06 2.37 -4.43
C GLY A 171 6.22 3.82 -4.89
N GLY A 172 5.96 4.79 -4.01
CA GLY A 172 5.96 6.21 -4.39
C GLY A 172 4.72 6.59 -5.20
N GLY A 173 4.58 7.89 -5.52
CA GLY A 173 3.33 8.41 -6.09
C GLY A 173 3.53 9.27 -7.34
N PHE A 174 2.43 9.60 -7.99
CA PHE A 174 2.39 10.38 -9.22
C PHE A 174 3.10 11.74 -9.10
N ALA A 175 3.14 12.35 -7.92
CA ALA A 175 3.78 13.66 -7.72
C ALA A 175 5.24 13.55 -7.21
N ALA A 176 5.79 12.34 -7.14
CA ALA A 176 7.09 12.10 -6.53
C ALA A 176 8.25 12.32 -7.53
N ALA A 177 9.42 12.70 -7.01
CA ALA A 177 10.66 12.69 -7.78
C ALA A 177 11.11 11.24 -8.07
N ALA A 178 11.93 11.04 -9.11
CA ALA A 178 12.42 9.72 -9.51
C ALA A 178 13.09 8.97 -8.35
N ALA A 179 13.91 9.67 -7.55
CA ALA A 179 14.59 9.09 -6.39
C ALA A 179 13.61 8.51 -5.34
N SER A 180 12.41 9.07 -5.22
CA SER A 180 11.38 8.59 -4.28
C SER A 180 10.64 7.33 -4.77
N LEU A 181 10.92 6.86 -5.98
CA LEU A 181 10.37 5.60 -6.52
C LEU A 181 11.30 4.41 -6.29
N ASP A 182 12.42 4.62 -5.60
CA ASP A 182 13.30 3.53 -5.20
C ASP A 182 12.46 2.49 -4.41
N PRO A 183 12.45 1.23 -4.87
CA PRO A 183 11.67 0.17 -4.25
C PRO A 183 12.16 -0.18 -2.85
N ALA A 184 13.31 0.28 -2.37
CA ALA A 184 13.76 0.14 -0.99
C ALA A 184 13.27 1.28 -0.09
N LEU A 185 12.79 2.40 -0.66
CA LEU A 185 12.31 3.54 0.14
C LEU A 185 10.96 3.25 0.77
N ARG A 186 10.88 3.54 2.06
CA ARG A 186 9.73 3.26 2.90
C ARG A 186 9.14 4.58 3.36
N HIS A 187 7.86 4.76 3.07
CA HIS A 187 7.08 5.84 3.65
C HIS A 187 6.17 5.30 4.74
N ALA A 188 5.64 6.20 5.54
CA ALA A 188 4.68 5.82 6.55
C ALA A 188 3.69 6.94 6.81
N GLU A 189 2.47 6.55 7.17
CA GLU A 189 1.42 7.50 7.49
C GLU A 189 0.44 6.87 8.50
N ARG A 190 -0.30 7.70 9.21
CA ARG A 190 -1.36 7.25 10.13
C ARG A 190 -2.46 6.54 9.34
N ALA A 191 -2.86 5.36 9.80
CA ALA A 191 -3.79 4.49 9.08
C ALA A 191 -5.16 5.12 8.72
N HIS A 192 -5.57 6.18 9.42
CA HIS A 192 -6.83 6.88 9.13
C HIS A 192 -6.70 7.98 8.06
N ARG A 193 -5.49 8.39 7.70
CA ARG A 193 -5.26 9.47 6.73
C ARG A 193 -5.53 8.96 5.32
N ARG A 194 -6.22 9.78 4.53
CA ARG A 194 -6.56 9.49 3.15
C ARG A 194 -6.02 10.60 2.27
N LEU A 195 -4.84 10.36 1.72
CA LEU A 195 -4.20 11.29 0.81
C LEU A 195 -4.45 10.82 -0.63
N ARG A 196 -4.53 11.78 -1.55
CA ARG A 196 -4.83 11.52 -2.98
C ARG A 196 -3.77 10.66 -3.68
N TRP A 197 -2.57 10.56 -3.11
CA TRP A 197 -1.45 9.75 -3.58
C TRP A 197 -1.28 8.42 -2.83
N ASN A 198 -2.20 8.06 -1.90
CA ASN A 198 -2.19 6.78 -1.20
C ASN A 198 -3.30 5.87 -1.75
N GLY A 199 -2.91 4.73 -2.32
CA GLY A 199 -3.77 3.66 -2.81
C GLY A 199 -3.62 2.37 -2.00
N LEU A 200 -4.10 1.27 -2.58
CA LEU A 200 -3.94 -0.06 -2.01
C LEU A 200 -3.79 -1.10 -3.13
N ARG A 201 -3.14 -2.20 -2.77
CA ARG A 201 -3.13 -3.45 -3.51
C ARG A 201 -3.61 -4.55 -2.58
N LEU A 202 -4.31 -5.53 -3.14
CA LEU A 202 -4.78 -6.68 -2.37
C LEU A 202 -3.82 -7.84 -2.57
N ALA A 203 -3.55 -8.53 -1.46
CA ALA A 203 -2.93 -9.84 -1.43
C ALA A 203 -3.96 -10.86 -0.98
N ARG A 204 -3.77 -12.12 -1.38
CA ARG A 204 -4.58 -13.24 -0.92
C ARG A 204 -3.66 -14.39 -0.54
N SER A 205 -3.87 -14.94 0.65
CA SER A 205 -3.16 -16.14 1.06
C SER A 205 -3.71 -17.34 0.29
N VAL A 206 -2.82 -18.10 -0.35
CA VAL A 206 -3.18 -19.35 -1.03
C VAL A 206 -2.81 -20.54 -0.14
N PRO A 207 -3.67 -21.56 0.02
CA PRO A 207 -3.29 -22.77 0.71
C PRO A 207 -2.08 -23.41 0.02
N ARG A 208 -1.08 -23.85 0.80
CA ARG A 208 -0.03 -24.70 0.25
C ARG A 208 -0.67 -26.00 -0.23
N LEU A 209 -0.59 -26.28 -1.52
CA LEU A 209 -0.89 -27.61 -2.03
C LEU A 209 0.09 -28.59 -1.37
N LYS A 210 -0.43 -29.64 -0.73
CA LYS A 210 0.42 -30.74 -0.26
C LYS A 210 1.05 -31.35 -1.50
N GLN A 211 2.38 -31.25 -1.62
CA GLN A 211 3.11 -31.99 -2.66
C GLN A 211 2.91 -33.48 -2.39
N THR A 212 2.09 -34.15 -3.18
CA THR A 212 2.09 -35.61 -3.25
C THR A 212 3.37 -36.00 -3.99
N ARG A 213 4.38 -36.52 -3.28
CA ARG A 213 5.50 -37.23 -3.92
C ARG A 213 4.91 -38.49 -4.55
N ALA A 214 4.72 -38.49 -5.86
CA ALA A 214 4.37 -39.68 -6.62
C ALA A 214 5.22 -39.70 -7.90
N ALA A 215 5.81 -40.88 -8.13
CA ALA A 215 6.60 -41.31 -9.29
C ALA A 215 8.00 -40.69 -9.42
N ASP A 216 8.99 -41.46 -8.99
CA ASP A 216 10.20 -41.80 -9.76
C ASP A 216 10.80 -43.05 -9.12
N LYS A 217 10.18 -44.19 -9.44
CA LYS A 217 10.83 -45.51 -9.44
C LYS A 217 10.66 -46.04 -10.85
N GLU A 218 11.47 -45.53 -11.77
CA GLU A 218 11.77 -46.29 -12.99
C GLU A 218 12.74 -47.39 -12.59
N GLU A 219 12.29 -48.62 -12.84
CA GLU A 219 13.04 -49.86 -12.73
C GLU A 219 14.27 -49.78 -13.64
N CYS A 220 15.45 -49.97 -13.05
CA CYS A 220 16.66 -50.27 -13.77
C CYS A 220 16.93 -51.75 -13.50
N GLU A 221 16.50 -52.61 -14.42
CA GLU A 221 16.91 -54.01 -14.45
C GLU A 221 17.80 -54.23 -15.70
N PRO A 222 18.82 -55.10 -15.59
CA PRO A 222 20.02 -55.12 -16.43
C PRO A 222 19.86 -55.74 -17.83
#